data_AF-A0A942NQK4-F1
#
_entry.id   AF-A0A942NQK4-F1
#
_cell.length_a   1.000
_cell.length_b   1.000
_cell.length_c   1.000
_cell.angle_alpha   90.00
_cell.angle_beta   90.00
_cell.angle_gamma   90.00
#
_symmetry.space_group_name_H-M   'P 1'
#
loop_
_entity.id
_entity.type
_entity.pdbx_description
1 polymer ?
#
loop_
_entity_poly.entity_id
_entity_poly.type
_entity_poly.pdbx_seq_one_letter_code
_entity_poly.pdbx_strand_id
1 'polypeptide(L)'
;MFTQKWGDSYYGHNIGPDADSPSARHWIEQLEHYQPNLKQRVQRTVNQWNLIVRDQLRNETALRLSIEKENKINHPEHKPTQIPIKVVDGLPEPLIDILRRYSEQAPILLNENAFTDTVKGLLIANNQFSALQTLCSSQISQSDLANASVWLQQILEQLRQIGIKPKLRELNQDILGAYFFNVPKVEIYWAAIGIYAQLYSISIEGLCLVVLAHELAHAYTHRGKDIDGTTWKTKDFGNADLSIVEGLAQFYTKTVCEKLAARFPAALEAYQALLQTQSPVYTEHEQWIKDHPHLKEAVRFSMIQCRSEGIVRYDYFLDVLKHVGNFPFSR
;
A
#
# COMPACT_ATOMS: atom_id res chain seq x y z
N MET A 1 4.74 -8.33 25.96
CA MET A 1 5.19 -8.27 24.56
C MET A 1 6.03 -7.02 24.40
N PHE A 2 7.17 -7.09 23.71
CA PHE A 2 7.91 -5.89 23.33
C PHE A 2 7.08 -5.15 22.28
N THR A 3 6.62 -3.95 22.59
CA THR A 3 5.83 -3.10 21.70
C THR A 3 6.79 -2.31 20.80
N GLN A 4 6.75 -2.55 19.49
CA GLN A 4 7.52 -1.76 18.53
C GLN A 4 6.88 -0.37 18.43
N LYS A 5 7.70 0.68 18.56
CA LYS A 5 7.21 2.06 18.42
C LYS A 5 7.26 2.49 16.97
N TRP A 6 6.36 3.40 16.59
CA TRP A 6 6.36 3.98 15.26
C TRP A 6 7.67 4.70 14.90
N GLY A 7 8.24 5.45 15.85
CA GLY A 7 9.47 6.21 15.62
C GLY A 7 10.73 5.35 15.42
N ASP A 8 10.66 4.07 15.76
CA ASP A 8 11.73 3.09 15.53
C ASP A 8 11.61 2.42 14.14
N SER A 9 10.58 2.76 13.36
CA SER A 9 10.44 2.29 11.98
C SER A 9 11.47 2.98 11.07
N TYR A 10 11.79 2.33 9.94
CA TYR A 10 12.75 2.82 8.94
C TYR A 10 12.52 4.30 8.54
N TYR A 11 11.27 4.75 8.49
CA TYR A 11 10.90 6.13 8.10
C TYR A 11 10.94 7.15 9.24
N GLY A 12 11.03 6.71 10.50
CA GLY A 12 11.36 7.59 11.62
C GLY A 12 12.71 8.29 11.46
N HIS A 13 13.61 7.68 10.67
CA HIS A 13 14.96 8.16 10.41
C HIS A 13 15.12 9.02 9.14
N ASN A 14 14.03 9.34 8.42
CA ASN A 14 14.06 10.08 7.16
C ASN A 14 14.90 9.43 6.04
N ILE A 15 15.05 8.10 6.05
CA ILE A 15 15.74 7.37 5.00
C ILE A 15 14.76 7.12 3.85
N GLY A 16 15.11 7.61 2.66
CA GLY A 16 14.32 7.44 1.43
C GLY A 16 14.70 6.16 0.66
N PRO A 17 14.08 5.94 -0.51
CA PRO A 17 14.48 4.86 -1.41
C PRO A 17 15.87 5.11 -2.02
N ASP A 18 16.62 4.02 -2.23
CA ASP A 18 17.92 4.01 -2.90
C ASP A 18 17.72 3.70 -4.39
N ALA A 19 18.09 4.67 -5.24
CA ALA A 19 18.06 4.54 -6.69
C ALA A 19 19.42 4.14 -7.29
N ASP A 20 20.51 4.23 -6.52
CA ASP A 20 21.88 4.10 -7.02
C ASP A 20 22.44 2.69 -6.83
N SER A 21 21.88 1.90 -5.90
CA SER A 21 22.32 0.51 -5.72
C SER A 21 22.21 -0.28 -7.04
N PRO A 22 23.19 -1.15 -7.35
CA PRO A 22 23.14 -1.96 -8.56
C PRO A 22 21.89 -2.82 -8.67
N SER A 23 21.39 -3.33 -7.53
CA SER A 23 20.17 -4.13 -7.50
C SER A 23 18.92 -3.29 -7.77
N ALA A 24 18.81 -2.08 -7.21
CA ALA A 24 17.69 -1.20 -7.49
C ALA A 24 17.64 -0.82 -8.98
N ARG A 25 18.77 -0.41 -9.55
CA ARG A 25 18.87 -0.06 -10.97
C ARG A 25 18.46 -1.23 -11.86
N HIS A 26 18.99 -2.42 -11.62
CA HIS A 26 18.62 -3.61 -12.40
C HIS A 26 17.12 -3.87 -12.38
N TRP A 27 16.49 -3.88 -11.20
CA TRP A 27 15.05 -4.14 -11.09
C TRP A 27 14.20 -3.03 -11.72
N ILE A 28 14.61 -1.76 -11.59
CA ILE A 28 13.97 -0.63 -12.24
C ILE A 28 14.07 -0.74 -13.76
N GLU A 29 15.24 -1.06 -14.30
CA GLU A 29 15.47 -1.27 -15.74
C GLU A 29 14.59 -2.40 -16.30
N GLN A 30 14.51 -3.53 -15.59
CA GLN A 30 13.61 -4.62 -15.98
C GLN A 30 12.14 -4.19 -15.94
N LEU A 31 11.73 -3.47 -14.89
CA LEU A 31 10.36 -2.98 -14.76
C LEU A 31 10.01 -1.99 -15.87
N GLU A 32 10.89 -1.07 -16.23
CA GLU A 32 10.68 -0.12 -17.33
C GLU A 32 10.62 -0.82 -18.69
N HIS A 33 11.45 -1.85 -18.90
CA HIS A 33 11.43 -2.64 -20.13
C HIS A 33 10.10 -3.36 -20.34
N TYR A 34 9.59 -4.04 -19.32
CA TYR A 34 8.36 -4.83 -19.41
C TYR A 34 7.07 -4.03 -19.16
N GLN A 35 7.16 -2.91 -18.45
CA GLN A 35 6.02 -2.04 -18.10
C GLN A 35 6.36 -0.59 -18.45
N PRO A 36 6.44 -0.25 -19.74
CA PRO A 36 6.75 1.11 -20.16
C PRO A 36 5.70 2.08 -19.62
N ASN A 37 6.17 3.24 -19.19
CA ASN A 37 5.36 4.31 -18.61
C ASN A 37 4.76 4.03 -17.22
N LEU A 38 5.23 3.02 -16.48
CA LEU A 38 4.68 2.70 -15.15
C LEU A 38 4.77 3.89 -14.18
N LYS A 39 5.91 4.59 -14.13
CA LYS A 39 6.08 5.81 -13.33
C LYS A 39 5.03 6.88 -13.67
N GLN A 40 4.78 7.13 -14.96
CA GLN A 40 3.75 8.10 -15.38
C GLN A 40 2.34 7.61 -15.02
N ARG A 41 2.05 6.31 -15.02
CA ARG A 41 0.76 5.76 -14.55
C ARG A 41 0.55 5.98 -13.06
N VAL A 42 1.56 5.70 -12.24
CA VAL A 42 1.55 5.98 -10.80
C VAL A 42 1.36 7.49 -10.55
N GLN A 43 2.14 8.35 -11.23
CA GLN A 43 2.01 9.80 -11.09
C GLN A 43 0.63 10.33 -11.49
N ARG A 44 0.05 9.82 -12.59
CA ARG A 44 -1.32 10.19 -13.00
C ARG A 44 -2.35 9.76 -11.97
N THR A 45 -2.20 8.56 -11.41
CA THR A 45 -3.08 8.04 -10.36
C THR A 45 -3.03 8.93 -9.11
N VAL A 46 -1.83 9.28 -8.64
CA VAL A 46 -1.65 10.22 -7.53
C VAL A 46 -2.33 11.55 -7.83
N ASN A 47 -2.07 12.14 -9.00
CA ASN A 47 -2.64 13.45 -9.37
C ASN A 47 -4.18 13.41 -9.45
N GLN A 48 -4.74 12.36 -10.03
CA GLN A 48 -6.18 12.20 -10.22
C GLN A 48 -6.91 12.00 -8.89
N TRP A 49 -6.35 11.19 -7.99
CA TRP A 49 -7.06 10.74 -6.80
C TRP A 49 -6.72 11.49 -5.52
N ASN A 50 -5.59 12.22 -5.46
CA ASN A 50 -5.14 12.92 -4.25
C ASN A 50 -6.22 13.79 -3.61
N LEU A 51 -6.87 14.68 -4.37
CA LEU A 51 -7.92 15.54 -3.81
C LEU A 51 -9.14 14.76 -3.33
N ILE A 52 -9.51 13.69 -4.04
CA ILE A 52 -10.66 12.84 -3.68
C ILE A 52 -10.35 12.07 -2.40
N VAL A 53 -9.17 11.46 -2.30
CA VAL A 53 -8.73 10.71 -1.11
C VAL A 53 -8.65 11.64 0.10
N ARG A 54 -8.08 12.84 -0.05
CA ARG A 54 -8.06 13.87 1.01
C ARG A 54 -9.45 14.27 1.48
N ASP A 55 -10.39 14.41 0.54
CA ASP A 55 -11.77 14.73 0.87
C ASP A 55 -12.43 13.61 1.69
N GLN A 56 -12.28 12.35 1.24
CA GLN A 56 -12.79 11.19 1.99
C GLN A 56 -12.16 11.08 3.37
N LEU A 57 -10.83 11.18 3.49
CA LEU A 57 -10.14 11.14 4.77
C LEU A 57 -10.58 12.28 5.69
N ARG A 58 -10.74 13.51 5.17
CA ARG A 58 -11.27 14.63 5.96
C ARG A 58 -12.66 14.34 6.50
N ASN A 59 -13.52 13.73 5.69
CA ASN A 59 -14.90 13.43 6.09
C ASN A 59 -14.96 12.29 7.13
N GLU A 60 -14.16 11.23 6.96
CA GLU A 60 -14.15 10.08 7.89
C GLU A 60 -13.42 10.37 9.20
N THR A 61 -12.33 11.13 9.15
CA THR A 61 -11.54 11.46 10.35
C THR A 61 -12.12 12.67 11.09
N ALA A 62 -12.91 13.51 10.42
CA ALA A 62 -13.28 14.86 10.85
C ALA A 62 -12.08 15.80 11.08
N LEU A 63 -10.90 15.46 10.56
CA LEU A 63 -9.67 16.22 10.73
C LEU A 63 -9.36 17.06 9.49
N ARG A 64 -8.82 18.27 9.69
CA ARG A 64 -8.43 19.16 8.60
C ARG A 64 -6.91 19.31 8.57
N LEU A 65 -6.30 18.96 7.43
CA LEU A 65 -4.94 19.40 7.11
C LEU A 65 -5.03 20.87 6.64
N SER A 66 -4.47 21.78 7.43
CA SER A 66 -4.60 23.23 7.21
C SER A 66 -3.97 23.68 5.89
N ILE A 67 -4.74 24.39 5.06
CA ILE A 67 -4.21 25.42 4.17
C ILE A 67 -4.36 26.71 4.97
N GLU A 68 -3.32 27.21 5.61
CA GLU A 68 -3.39 28.50 6.28
C GLU A 68 -3.65 29.60 5.25
N LYS A 69 -4.92 30.01 5.18
CA LYS A 69 -5.34 31.35 4.82
C LYS A 69 -6.20 31.86 5.97
N GLU A 70 -5.56 32.31 7.03
CA GLU A 70 -6.19 33.27 7.93
C GLU A 70 -5.21 34.41 8.23
N ASN A 71 -5.76 35.62 8.12
CA ASN A 71 -5.07 36.87 7.88
C ASN A 71 -4.61 37.55 9.17
N LYS A 72 -3.40 38.14 9.12
CA LYS A 72 -2.90 39.34 9.83
C LYS A 72 -2.74 39.17 11.36
N ILE A 73 -1.63 39.50 12.02
CA ILE A 73 -0.78 40.70 11.98
C ILE A 73 0.60 40.23 12.53
N ASN A 74 1.71 40.56 11.86
CA ASN A 74 3.11 40.47 12.36
C ASN A 74 4.10 39.37 11.97
N HIS A 75 3.85 38.37 11.09
CA HIS A 75 4.98 37.58 10.53
C HIS A 75 4.72 37.06 9.09
N PRO A 76 5.63 37.25 8.11
CA PRO A 76 5.34 36.98 6.70
C PRO A 76 5.61 35.54 6.20
N GLU A 77 5.86 34.54 7.06
CA GLU A 77 6.40 33.24 6.61
C GLU A 77 5.56 31.99 6.88
N HIS A 78 4.27 32.11 7.19
CA HIS A 78 3.42 30.94 7.38
C HIS A 78 2.79 30.46 6.06
N LYS A 79 3.53 29.60 5.34
CA LYS A 79 3.02 28.89 4.16
C LYS A 79 1.97 27.85 4.58
N PRO A 80 0.88 27.69 3.82
CA PRO A 80 -0.11 26.65 4.06
C PRO A 80 0.57 25.27 4.13
N THR A 81 0.38 24.55 5.24
CA THR A 81 0.97 23.23 5.47
C THR A 81 0.19 22.14 4.73
N GLN A 82 0.11 22.23 3.39
CA GLN A 82 -0.27 21.07 2.60
C GLN A 82 0.86 20.04 2.73
N ILE A 83 0.54 18.84 3.21
CA ILE A 83 1.49 17.72 3.24
C ILE A 83 1.86 17.41 1.79
N PRO A 84 3.09 17.68 1.34
CA PRO A 84 3.48 17.44 -0.05
C PRO A 84 3.49 15.94 -0.32
N ILE A 85 3.08 15.57 -1.52
CA ILE A 85 3.15 14.19 -2.02
C ILE A 85 4.11 14.19 -3.20
N LYS A 86 5.03 13.24 -3.23
CA LYS A 86 5.95 13.03 -4.36
C LYS A 86 5.95 11.57 -4.77
N VAL A 87 5.96 11.32 -6.07
CA VAL A 87 6.36 10.01 -6.62
C VAL A 87 7.87 10.05 -6.78
N VAL A 88 8.57 9.10 -6.17
CA VAL A 88 10.05 9.12 -6.07
C VAL A 88 10.67 7.88 -6.70
N ASP A 89 11.88 8.06 -7.22
CA ASP A 89 12.69 6.99 -7.81
C ASP A 89 13.39 6.13 -6.75
N GLY A 90 13.82 4.94 -7.15
CA GLY A 90 14.53 4.00 -6.29
C GLY A 90 13.63 2.95 -5.64
N LEU A 91 14.25 2.13 -4.79
CA LEU A 91 13.59 1.12 -3.99
C LEU A 91 14.00 1.26 -2.52
N PRO A 92 13.11 1.02 -1.55
CA PRO A 92 13.51 1.01 -0.14
C PRO A 92 14.49 -0.14 0.14
N GLU A 93 15.48 0.10 1.00
CA GLU A 93 16.55 -0.84 1.33
C GLU A 93 16.05 -2.25 1.74
N PRO A 94 15.02 -2.40 2.60
CA PRO A 94 14.48 -3.72 2.96
C PRO A 94 13.99 -4.52 1.75
N LEU A 95 13.45 -3.83 0.73
CA LEU A 95 13.00 -4.47 -0.50
C LEU A 95 14.21 -4.86 -1.38
N ILE A 96 15.21 -3.99 -1.49
CA ILE A 96 16.45 -4.26 -2.23
C ILE A 96 17.15 -5.52 -1.70
N ASP A 97 17.23 -5.69 -0.39
CA ASP A 97 17.88 -6.84 0.25
C ASP A 97 17.24 -8.20 -0.07
N ILE A 98 15.93 -8.19 -0.31
CA ILE A 98 15.21 -9.38 -0.78
C ILE A 98 15.45 -9.56 -2.29
N LEU A 99 15.27 -8.50 -3.06
CA LEU A 99 15.30 -8.53 -4.52
C LEU A 99 16.67 -8.88 -5.10
N ARG A 100 17.78 -8.53 -4.43
CA ARG A 100 19.14 -8.84 -4.89
C ARG A 100 19.39 -10.33 -5.11
N ARG A 101 18.64 -11.20 -4.43
CA ARG A 101 18.77 -12.67 -4.51
C ARG A 101 18.09 -13.25 -5.75
N TYR A 102 17.29 -12.44 -6.44
CA TYR A 102 16.43 -12.85 -7.54
C TYR A 102 16.65 -12.05 -8.82
N SER A 103 17.76 -11.31 -8.91
CA SER A 103 18.05 -10.42 -10.04
C SER A 103 18.06 -11.15 -11.38
N GLU A 104 18.56 -12.38 -11.43
CA GLU A 104 18.57 -13.19 -12.65
C GLU A 104 17.16 -13.64 -13.07
N GLN A 105 16.25 -13.81 -12.11
CA GLN A 105 14.89 -14.24 -12.34
C GLN A 105 13.92 -13.04 -12.52
N ALA A 106 14.39 -11.81 -12.35
CA ALA A 106 13.56 -10.60 -12.41
C ALA A 106 12.67 -10.52 -13.67
N PRO A 107 13.18 -10.80 -14.90
CA PRO A 107 12.33 -10.82 -16.10
C PRO A 107 11.15 -11.78 -16.01
N ILE A 108 11.40 -12.98 -15.48
CA ILE A 108 10.40 -14.05 -15.40
C ILE A 108 9.40 -13.74 -14.28
N LEU A 109 9.88 -13.25 -13.13
CA LEU A 109 9.05 -12.86 -11.99
C LEU A 109 8.11 -11.70 -12.33
N LEU A 110 8.58 -10.70 -13.06
CA LEU A 110 7.76 -9.56 -13.50
C LEU A 110 6.74 -9.93 -14.57
N ASN A 111 6.86 -11.10 -15.18
CA ASN A 111 5.99 -11.57 -16.26
C ASN A 111 5.30 -12.92 -15.94
N GLU A 112 5.22 -13.32 -14.67
CA GLU A 112 4.62 -14.61 -14.23
C GLU A 112 3.23 -14.85 -14.87
N ASN A 113 2.43 -13.78 -15.02
CA ASN A 113 1.12 -13.84 -15.67
C ASN A 113 1.20 -14.15 -17.17
N ALA A 114 2.16 -13.57 -17.90
CA ALA A 114 2.34 -13.87 -19.31
C ALA A 114 2.70 -15.35 -19.52
N PHE A 115 3.54 -15.91 -18.64
CA PHE A 115 3.84 -17.34 -18.64
C PHE A 115 2.60 -18.19 -18.33
N THR A 116 1.82 -17.77 -17.33
CA THR A 116 0.56 -18.44 -16.96
C THR A 116 -0.46 -18.44 -18.10
N ASP A 117 -0.64 -17.31 -18.78
CA ASP A 117 -1.55 -17.19 -19.91
C ASP A 117 -1.04 -17.92 -21.15
N THR A 118 0.27 -17.97 -21.35
CA THR A 118 0.89 -18.81 -22.40
C THR A 118 0.58 -20.28 -22.19
N VAL A 119 0.67 -20.80 -20.95
CA VAL A 119 0.29 -22.18 -20.63
C VAL A 119 -1.18 -22.45 -20.95
N LYS A 120 -2.10 -21.53 -20.59
CA LYS A 120 -3.53 -21.65 -20.93
C LYS A 120 -3.74 -21.65 -22.45
N GLY A 121 -3.07 -20.77 -23.17
CA GLY A 121 -3.11 -20.68 -24.64
C GLY A 121 -2.63 -21.97 -25.30
N LEU A 122 -1.52 -22.54 -24.83
CA LEU A 122 -1.00 -23.83 -25.31
C LEU A 122 -1.97 -24.98 -25.05
N LEU A 123 -2.65 -24.99 -23.89
CA LEU A 123 -3.66 -26.01 -23.60
C LEU A 123 -4.86 -25.91 -24.55
N ILE A 124 -5.35 -24.70 -24.82
CA ILE A 124 -6.42 -24.47 -25.79
C ILE A 124 -5.97 -24.92 -27.19
N ALA A 125 -4.76 -24.52 -27.60
CA ALA A 125 -4.20 -24.90 -28.90
C ALA A 125 -4.04 -26.41 -29.05
N ASN A 126 -3.59 -27.10 -28.00
CA ASN A 126 -3.48 -28.55 -27.98
C ASN A 126 -4.84 -29.25 -28.10
N ASN A 127 -5.88 -28.73 -27.45
CA ASN A 127 -7.24 -29.27 -27.53
C ASN A 127 -7.90 -29.02 -28.89
N GLN A 128 -7.55 -27.90 -29.55
CA GLN A 128 -8.10 -27.50 -30.85
C GLN A 128 -7.15 -27.78 -32.01
N PHE A 129 -6.18 -28.69 -31.82
CA PHE A 129 -5.09 -28.90 -32.77
C PHE A 129 -5.58 -29.22 -34.19
N SER A 130 -6.55 -30.12 -34.33
CA SER A 130 -7.13 -30.46 -35.64
C SER A 130 -7.77 -29.25 -36.32
N ALA A 131 -8.47 -28.39 -35.57
CA ALA A 131 -9.05 -27.16 -36.12
C ALA A 131 -7.95 -26.18 -36.55
N LEU A 132 -6.89 -26.01 -35.75
CA LEU A 132 -5.74 -25.16 -36.10
C LEU A 132 -5.01 -25.63 -37.37
N GLN A 133 -4.88 -26.94 -37.58
CA GLN A 133 -4.29 -27.50 -38.80
C GLN A 133 -5.07 -27.13 -40.07
N THR A 134 -6.40 -26.92 -39.98
CA THR A 134 -7.19 -26.45 -41.13
C THR A 134 -6.90 -25.01 -41.49
N LEU A 135 -6.46 -24.19 -40.54
CA LEU A 135 -6.15 -22.76 -40.74
C LEU A 135 -4.72 -22.54 -41.21
N CYS A 136 -3.78 -23.35 -40.72
CA CYS A 136 -2.36 -23.25 -41.07
C CYS A 136 -1.72 -24.64 -41.09
N SER A 137 -1.18 -25.03 -42.24
CA SER A 137 -0.34 -26.21 -42.36
C SER A 137 0.97 -25.99 -41.62
N SER A 138 1.08 -26.59 -40.44
CA SER A 138 2.17 -26.43 -39.48
C SER A 138 3.08 -27.66 -39.46
N GLN A 139 4.39 -27.46 -39.29
CA GLN A 139 5.36 -28.54 -38.99
C GLN A 139 5.34 -28.96 -37.52
N ILE A 140 4.68 -28.19 -36.66
CA ILE A 140 4.54 -28.46 -35.23
C ILE A 140 3.48 -29.54 -35.02
N SER A 141 3.84 -30.57 -34.26
CA SER A 141 2.96 -31.65 -33.85
C SER A 141 2.14 -31.29 -32.62
N GLN A 142 1.04 -32.01 -32.37
CA GLN A 142 0.27 -31.86 -31.13
C GLN A 142 1.14 -32.16 -29.89
N SER A 143 2.05 -33.14 -30.00
CA SER A 143 3.01 -33.46 -28.93
C SER A 143 3.96 -32.32 -28.62
N ASP A 144 4.38 -31.52 -29.60
CA ASP A 144 5.26 -30.38 -29.36
C ASP A 144 4.57 -29.30 -28.50
N LEU A 145 3.29 -29.04 -28.77
CA LEU A 145 2.48 -28.12 -27.96
C LEU A 145 2.32 -28.62 -26.52
N ALA A 146 2.04 -29.92 -26.36
CA ALA A 146 1.93 -30.54 -25.04
C ALA A 146 3.26 -30.45 -24.28
N ASN A 147 4.39 -30.76 -24.92
CA ASN A 147 5.72 -30.69 -24.32
C ASN A 147 6.08 -29.26 -23.89
N ALA A 148 5.82 -28.26 -24.74
CA ALA A 148 6.04 -26.85 -24.40
C ALA A 148 5.17 -26.42 -23.20
N SER A 149 3.91 -26.87 -23.16
CA SER A 149 3.01 -26.58 -22.03
C SER A 149 3.54 -27.17 -20.72
N VAL A 150 3.98 -28.43 -20.73
CA VAL A 150 4.57 -29.10 -19.56
C VAL A 150 5.83 -28.39 -19.09
N TRP A 151 6.73 -28.01 -20.00
CA TRP A 151 7.96 -27.31 -19.66
C TRP A 151 7.69 -25.93 -19.02
N LEU A 152 6.76 -25.14 -19.57
CA LEU A 152 6.37 -23.86 -18.99
C LEU A 152 5.67 -24.01 -17.63
N GLN A 153 4.85 -25.06 -17.45
CA GLN A 153 4.26 -25.38 -16.15
C GLN A 153 5.32 -25.70 -15.11
N GLN A 154 6.37 -26.44 -15.48
CA GLN A 154 7.51 -26.72 -14.60
C GLN A 154 8.23 -25.43 -14.18
N ILE A 155 8.45 -24.49 -15.11
CA ILE A 155 9.03 -23.18 -14.79
C ILE A 155 8.15 -22.43 -13.78
N LEU A 156 6.83 -22.33 -14.02
CA LEU A 156 5.91 -21.66 -13.11
C LEU A 156 5.90 -22.29 -11.72
N GLU A 157 5.98 -23.61 -11.64
CA GLU A 157 6.05 -24.32 -10.37
C GLU A 157 7.38 -24.03 -9.64
N GLN A 158 8.50 -24.00 -10.36
CA GLN A 158 9.78 -23.58 -9.79
C GLN A 158 9.73 -22.12 -9.27
N LEU A 159 9.11 -21.18 -10.02
CA LEU A 159 8.96 -19.80 -9.56
C LEU A 159 8.18 -19.69 -8.25
N ARG A 160 7.12 -20.49 -8.07
CA ARG A 160 6.37 -20.55 -6.81
C ARG A 160 7.25 -21.03 -5.66
N GLN A 161 8.11 -22.02 -5.92
CA GLN A 161 9.03 -22.60 -4.94
C GLN A 161 10.19 -21.66 -4.56
N ILE A 162 10.58 -20.72 -5.42
CA ILE A 162 11.61 -19.71 -5.12
C ILE A 162 11.24 -18.84 -3.89
N GLY A 163 9.95 -18.72 -3.57
CA GLY A 163 9.52 -18.22 -2.27
C GLY A 163 9.78 -16.73 -2.05
N ILE A 164 9.75 -15.90 -3.11
CA ILE A 164 9.85 -14.44 -2.98
C ILE A 164 8.66 -13.85 -2.20
N LYS A 165 7.43 -14.32 -2.46
CA LYS A 165 6.20 -13.82 -1.83
C LYS A 165 6.21 -13.99 -0.30
N PRO A 166 6.54 -15.18 0.26
CA PRO A 166 6.73 -15.34 1.71
C PRO A 166 7.73 -14.35 2.32
N LYS A 167 8.88 -14.13 1.68
CA LYS A 167 9.91 -13.19 2.18
C LYS A 167 9.41 -11.74 2.17
N LEU A 168 8.66 -11.34 1.14
CA LEU A 168 8.04 -10.02 1.09
C LEU A 168 6.99 -9.83 2.19
N ARG A 169 6.27 -10.90 2.56
CA ARG A 169 5.29 -10.88 3.66
C ARG A 169 5.94 -10.72 5.04
N GLU A 170 7.18 -11.16 5.20
CA GLU A 170 7.94 -10.99 6.45
C GLU A 170 8.42 -9.55 6.66
N LEU A 171 8.33 -8.68 5.64
CA LEU A 171 8.63 -7.26 5.78
C LEU A 171 7.54 -6.54 6.58
N ASN A 172 7.86 -6.18 7.83
CA ASN A 172 7.01 -5.38 8.70
C ASN A 172 7.25 -3.87 8.52
N GLN A 173 7.42 -3.40 7.28
CA GLN A 173 7.76 -2.02 6.97
C GLN A 173 7.04 -1.55 5.70
N ASP A 174 6.72 -0.26 5.62
CA ASP A 174 5.99 0.33 4.49
C ASP A 174 6.89 0.42 3.25
N ILE A 175 6.98 -0.64 2.45
CA ILE A 175 7.88 -0.68 1.28
C ILE A 175 7.29 -0.05 0.02
N LEU A 176 6.02 0.38 0.05
CA LEU A 176 5.30 0.87 -1.12
C LEU A 176 5.16 2.41 -1.14
N GLY A 177 5.30 3.04 0.01
CA GLY A 177 5.24 4.47 0.24
C GLY A 177 5.64 4.77 1.68
N ALA A 178 5.74 6.05 2.03
CA ALA A 178 6.05 6.44 3.39
C ALA A 178 5.54 7.85 3.73
N TYR A 179 5.03 7.97 4.95
CA TYR A 179 4.78 9.25 5.60
C TYR A 179 5.92 9.60 6.58
N PHE A 180 6.68 10.64 6.24
CA PHE A 180 7.77 11.13 7.08
C PHE A 180 7.24 12.14 8.09
N PHE A 181 7.03 11.72 9.33
CA PHE A 181 6.35 12.55 10.34
C PHE A 181 7.23 13.68 10.91
N ASN A 182 8.56 13.51 10.93
CA ASN A 182 9.51 14.54 11.40
C ASN A 182 9.62 15.72 10.43
N VAL A 183 9.52 15.46 9.14
CA VAL A 183 9.42 16.46 8.07
C VAL A 183 8.18 16.13 7.26
N PRO A 184 6.98 16.58 7.68
CA PRO A 184 5.70 16.09 7.16
C PRO A 184 5.64 16.09 5.62
N LYS A 185 5.81 14.92 5.01
CA LYS A 185 5.71 14.67 3.57
C LYS A 185 5.30 13.23 3.33
N VAL A 186 4.67 12.98 2.19
CA VAL A 186 4.36 11.64 1.68
C VAL A 186 5.23 11.36 0.46
N GLU A 187 5.84 10.19 0.43
CA GLU A 187 6.52 9.66 -0.75
C GLU A 187 5.83 8.38 -1.21
N ILE A 188 5.69 8.23 -2.53
CA ILE A 188 5.07 7.08 -3.18
C ILE A 188 6.13 6.41 -4.05
N TYR A 189 6.40 5.12 -3.79
CA TYR A 189 7.52 4.40 -4.40
C TYR A 189 7.04 3.64 -5.64
N TRP A 190 7.13 4.28 -6.81
CA TRP A 190 6.52 3.76 -8.03
C TRP A 190 7.09 2.40 -8.45
N ALA A 191 8.41 2.19 -8.29
CA ALA A 191 9.06 0.95 -8.68
C ALA A 191 8.65 -0.20 -7.74
N ALA A 192 8.58 0.07 -6.43
CA ALA A 192 8.11 -0.90 -5.45
C ALA A 192 6.64 -1.29 -5.70
N ILE A 193 5.77 -0.30 -5.96
CA ILE A 193 4.37 -0.54 -6.37
C ILE A 193 4.31 -1.40 -7.62
N GLY A 194 5.13 -1.10 -8.64
CA GLY A 194 5.15 -1.87 -9.88
C GLY A 194 5.57 -3.32 -9.69
N ILE A 195 6.65 -3.56 -8.94
CA ILE A 195 7.14 -4.91 -8.61
C ILE A 195 6.06 -5.69 -7.84
N TYR A 196 5.50 -5.08 -6.79
CA TYR A 196 4.47 -5.73 -5.97
C TYR A 196 3.21 -6.04 -6.79
N ALA A 197 2.77 -5.09 -7.62
CA ALA A 197 1.63 -5.28 -8.51
C ALA A 197 1.83 -6.46 -9.47
N GLN A 198 3.02 -6.61 -10.07
CA GLN A 198 3.29 -7.75 -10.95
C GLN A 198 3.34 -9.07 -10.19
N LEU A 199 4.10 -9.13 -9.09
CA LEU A 199 4.25 -10.36 -8.30
C LEU A 199 2.90 -10.87 -7.78
N TYR A 200 2.02 -9.99 -7.34
CA TYR A 200 0.73 -10.36 -6.75
C TYR A 200 -0.44 -10.26 -7.73
N SER A 201 -0.19 -9.93 -9.00
CA SER A 201 -1.24 -9.77 -10.02
C SER A 201 -2.32 -8.75 -9.64
N ILE A 202 -1.88 -7.63 -9.07
CA ILE A 202 -2.75 -6.55 -8.59
C ILE A 202 -2.70 -5.38 -9.60
N SER A 203 -3.81 -4.64 -9.71
CA SER A 203 -3.83 -3.38 -10.48
C SER A 203 -2.81 -2.37 -9.93
N ILE A 204 -1.95 -1.85 -10.79
CA ILE A 204 -0.96 -0.81 -10.42
C ILE A 204 -1.68 0.44 -9.89
N GLU A 205 -2.71 0.90 -10.59
CA GLU A 205 -3.49 2.06 -10.18
C GLU A 205 -4.30 1.79 -8.90
N GLY A 206 -4.84 0.58 -8.76
CA GLY A 206 -5.51 0.12 -7.54
C GLY A 206 -4.58 0.18 -6.32
N LEU A 207 -3.42 -0.47 -6.43
CA LEU A 207 -2.41 -0.49 -5.38
C LEU A 207 -1.86 0.91 -5.07
N CYS A 208 -1.62 1.74 -6.10
CA CYS A 208 -1.20 3.12 -5.91
C CYS A 208 -2.22 3.95 -5.13
N LEU A 209 -3.52 3.75 -5.36
CA LEU A 209 -4.56 4.45 -4.59
C LEU A 209 -4.56 3.99 -3.13
N VAL A 210 -4.42 2.69 -2.88
CA VAL A 210 -4.33 2.11 -1.53
C VAL A 210 -3.18 2.75 -0.75
N VAL A 211 -1.97 2.76 -1.33
CA VAL A 211 -0.79 3.37 -0.72
C VAL A 211 -1.01 4.86 -0.47
N LEU A 212 -1.54 5.60 -1.44
CA LEU A 212 -1.84 7.02 -1.28
C LEU A 212 -2.83 7.28 -0.12
N ALA A 213 -3.89 6.48 -0.01
CA ALA A 213 -4.86 6.58 1.07
C ALA A 213 -4.24 6.26 2.43
N HIS A 214 -3.37 5.24 2.47
CA HIS A 214 -2.66 4.82 3.68
C HIS A 214 -1.70 5.89 4.19
N GLU A 215 -0.78 6.38 3.34
CA GLU A 215 0.18 7.41 3.75
C GLU A 215 -0.50 8.73 4.11
N LEU A 216 -1.60 9.07 3.43
CA LEU A 216 -2.39 10.22 3.82
C LEU A 216 -3.14 9.98 5.13
N ALA A 217 -3.64 8.78 5.42
CA ALA A 217 -4.28 8.48 6.69
C ALA A 217 -3.32 8.71 7.86
N HIS A 218 -2.06 8.26 7.75
CA HIS A 218 -0.98 8.60 8.68
C HIS A 218 -0.82 10.12 8.86
N ALA A 219 -0.78 10.86 7.76
CA ALA A 219 -0.64 12.31 7.80
C ALA A 219 -1.84 13.01 8.47
N TYR A 220 -3.07 12.54 8.23
CA TYR A 220 -4.28 13.07 8.85
C TYR A 220 -4.31 12.77 10.35
N THR A 221 -4.06 11.53 10.77
CA THR A 221 -4.10 11.16 12.19
C THR A 221 -3.03 11.89 13.01
N HIS A 222 -1.85 12.12 12.44
CA HIS A 222 -0.78 12.92 13.06
C HIS A 222 -1.06 14.44 13.03
N ARG A 223 -1.17 15.04 11.83
CA ARG A 223 -1.13 16.50 11.62
C ARG A 223 -2.49 17.14 11.39
N GLY A 224 -3.53 16.35 11.18
CA GLY A 224 -4.88 16.85 10.99
C GLY A 224 -5.37 17.51 12.27
N LYS A 225 -5.86 18.75 12.16
CA LYS A 225 -6.47 19.49 13.27
C LYS A 225 -7.91 19.02 13.47
N ASP A 226 -8.28 18.75 14.72
CA ASP A 226 -9.68 18.58 15.12
C ASP A 226 -10.41 19.94 15.26
N ILE A 227 -11.64 19.92 15.77
CA ILE A 227 -12.46 21.14 15.93
C ILE A 227 -11.84 22.16 16.89
N ASP A 228 -11.06 21.70 17.86
CA ASP A 228 -10.37 22.52 18.85
C ASP A 228 -8.98 22.97 18.35
N GLY A 229 -8.63 22.62 17.11
CA GLY A 229 -7.34 22.96 16.50
C GLY A 229 -6.17 22.09 16.96
N THR A 230 -6.42 21.04 17.74
CA THR A 230 -5.38 20.19 18.31
C THR A 230 -4.87 19.17 17.29
N THR A 231 -3.58 18.83 17.38
CA THR A 231 -2.91 17.78 16.59
C THR A 231 -2.29 16.75 17.51
N TRP A 232 -1.98 15.55 17.00
CA TRP A 232 -1.17 14.61 17.76
C TRP A 232 0.24 15.19 17.94
N LYS A 233 0.70 15.32 19.18
CA LYS A 233 2.08 15.75 19.46
C LYS A 233 3.05 14.79 18.78
N THR A 234 3.97 15.32 17.99
CA THR A 234 4.92 14.50 17.18
C THR A 234 5.73 13.53 18.03
N LYS A 235 6.11 13.93 19.26
CA LYS A 235 6.79 13.04 20.21
C LYS A 235 5.93 11.85 20.62
N ASP A 236 4.63 12.08 20.87
CA ASP A 236 3.72 11.03 21.31
C ASP A 236 3.37 10.13 20.12
N PHE A 237 3.16 10.71 18.92
CA PHE A 237 2.97 9.96 17.68
C PHE A 237 4.15 9.03 17.38
N GLY A 238 5.39 9.52 17.52
CA GLY A 238 6.59 8.68 17.36
C GLY A 238 6.78 7.64 18.47
N ASN A 239 6.23 7.86 19.66
CA ASN A 239 6.29 6.88 20.76
C ASN A 239 5.11 5.91 20.78
N ALA A 240 4.08 6.15 19.96
CA ALA A 240 2.91 5.30 19.88
C ALA A 240 3.29 3.89 19.40
N ASP A 241 2.61 2.91 19.98
CA ASP A 241 2.65 1.53 19.53
C ASP A 241 2.26 1.45 18.06
N LEU A 242 3.05 0.70 17.30
CA LEU A 242 2.87 0.53 15.86
C LEU A 242 1.44 0.07 15.51
N SER A 243 0.83 -0.77 16.35
CA SER A 243 -0.53 -1.30 16.16
C SER A 243 -1.60 -0.21 16.21
N ILE A 244 -1.36 0.89 16.94
CA ILE A 244 -2.26 2.05 16.94
C ILE A 244 -2.11 2.82 15.63
N VAL A 245 -0.87 3.17 15.26
CA VAL A 245 -0.58 4.02 14.11
C VAL A 245 -0.98 3.33 12.80
N GLU A 246 -0.53 2.09 12.62
CA GLU A 246 -0.90 1.27 11.46
C GLU A 246 -2.36 0.89 11.44
N GLY A 247 -2.93 0.49 12.59
CA GLY A 247 -4.33 0.12 12.66
C GLY A 247 -5.24 1.28 12.25
N LEU A 248 -4.94 2.52 12.67
CA LEU A 248 -5.72 3.69 12.27
C LEU A 248 -5.55 3.99 10.77
N ALA A 249 -4.33 3.94 10.26
CA ALA A 249 -4.08 4.15 8.83
C ALA A 249 -4.78 3.11 7.96
N GLN A 250 -4.71 1.84 8.35
CA GLN A 250 -5.39 0.73 7.68
C GLN A 250 -6.91 0.84 7.74
N PHE A 251 -7.48 1.20 8.90
CA PHE A 251 -8.91 1.40 9.06
C PHE A 251 -9.45 2.49 8.12
N TYR A 252 -8.79 3.64 8.06
CA TYR A 252 -9.21 4.72 7.18
C TYR A 252 -8.93 4.41 5.70
N THR A 253 -7.85 3.68 5.39
CA THR A 253 -7.56 3.18 4.03
C THR A 253 -8.69 2.28 3.53
N LYS A 254 -9.11 1.30 4.34
CA LYS A 254 -10.25 0.42 4.05
C LYS A 254 -11.50 1.23 3.75
N THR A 255 -11.81 2.19 4.64
CA THR A 255 -12.99 3.02 4.53
C THR A 255 -13.00 3.85 3.24
N VAL A 256 -11.86 4.42 2.85
CA VAL A 256 -11.70 5.14 1.57
C VAL A 256 -11.90 4.19 0.39
N CYS A 257 -11.29 3.01 0.40
CA CYS A 257 -11.40 2.04 -0.68
C CYS A 257 -12.85 1.55 -0.86
N GLU A 258 -13.54 1.24 0.23
CA GLU A 258 -14.96 0.85 0.21
C GLU A 258 -15.84 1.96 -0.38
N LYS A 259 -15.64 3.22 0.02
CA LYS A 259 -16.40 4.36 -0.51
C LYS A 259 -16.15 4.62 -1.99
N LEU A 260 -14.94 4.34 -2.47
CA LEU A 260 -14.58 4.54 -3.87
C LEU A 260 -14.89 3.33 -4.76
N ALA A 261 -15.24 2.17 -4.19
CA ALA A 261 -15.41 0.92 -4.91
C ALA A 261 -16.42 0.99 -6.08
N ALA A 262 -17.51 1.76 -5.92
CA ALA A 262 -18.50 1.94 -6.98
C ALA A 262 -17.94 2.64 -8.23
N ARG A 263 -16.93 3.50 -8.06
CA ARG A 263 -16.29 4.25 -9.16
C ARG A 263 -14.97 3.62 -9.61
N PHE A 264 -14.26 2.99 -8.69
CA PHE A 264 -12.94 2.41 -8.92
C PHE A 264 -12.74 1.14 -8.08
N PRO A 265 -13.35 0.01 -8.50
CA PRO A 265 -13.35 -1.23 -7.72
C PRO A 265 -11.95 -1.81 -7.50
N ALA A 266 -11.03 -1.55 -8.44
CA ALA A 266 -9.64 -2.00 -8.37
C ALA A 266 -8.90 -1.55 -7.10
N ALA A 267 -9.30 -0.46 -6.44
CA ALA A 267 -8.71 -0.05 -5.16
C ALA A 267 -9.10 -1.01 -4.02
N LEU A 268 -10.37 -1.40 -3.92
CA LEU A 268 -10.83 -2.33 -2.90
C LEU A 268 -10.26 -3.73 -3.14
N GLU A 269 -10.21 -4.17 -4.40
CA GLU A 269 -9.56 -5.43 -4.78
C GLU A 269 -8.07 -5.45 -4.40
N ALA A 270 -7.34 -4.36 -4.69
CA ALA A 270 -5.93 -4.22 -4.31
C ALA A 270 -5.75 -4.21 -2.79
N TYR A 271 -6.62 -3.52 -2.06
CA TYR A 271 -6.61 -3.50 -0.59
C TYR A 271 -6.77 -4.91 0.00
N GLN A 272 -7.77 -5.66 -0.49
CA GLN A 272 -8.05 -7.02 -0.04
C GLN A 272 -6.91 -7.98 -0.38
N ALA A 273 -6.33 -7.85 -1.57
CA ALA A 273 -5.17 -8.66 -1.97
C ALA A 273 -3.94 -8.36 -1.09
N LEU A 274 -3.72 -7.08 -0.74
CA LEU A 274 -2.61 -6.68 0.13
C LEU A 274 -2.78 -7.19 1.57
N LEU A 275 -4.00 -7.19 2.12
CA LEU A 275 -4.25 -7.72 3.48
C LEU A 275 -3.86 -9.21 3.60
N GLN A 276 -4.01 -9.99 2.54
CA GLN A 276 -3.64 -11.42 2.54
C GLN A 276 -2.13 -11.65 2.71
N THR A 277 -1.32 -10.62 2.42
CA THR A 277 0.14 -10.69 2.39
C THR A 277 0.79 -9.86 3.48
N GLN A 278 0.00 -9.16 4.30
CA GLN A 278 0.50 -8.32 5.39
C GLN A 278 0.64 -9.09 6.71
N SER A 279 1.40 -8.50 7.63
CA SER A 279 1.62 -9.01 8.98
C SER A 279 0.51 -8.58 9.95
N PRO A 280 0.42 -9.18 11.16
CA PRO A 280 -0.66 -8.90 12.11
C PRO A 280 -0.88 -7.41 12.41
N VAL A 281 0.20 -6.64 12.58
CA VAL A 281 0.18 -5.19 12.87
C VAL A 281 -0.72 -4.40 11.89
N TYR A 282 -0.79 -4.82 10.63
CA TYR A 282 -1.59 -4.17 9.58
C TYR A 282 -3.01 -4.75 9.41
N THR A 283 -3.36 -5.79 10.18
CA THR A 283 -4.63 -6.53 10.04
C THR A 283 -5.44 -6.56 11.34
N GLU A 284 -4.82 -6.22 12.48
CA GLU A 284 -5.49 -6.21 13.78
C GLU A 284 -6.69 -5.27 13.86
N HIS A 285 -6.70 -4.19 13.06
CA HIS A 285 -7.85 -3.28 12.98
C HIS A 285 -9.14 -3.97 12.53
N GLU A 286 -9.05 -5.13 11.85
CA GLU A 286 -10.23 -5.92 11.49
C GLU A 286 -10.91 -6.59 12.69
N GLN A 287 -10.22 -6.70 13.83
CA GLN A 287 -10.76 -7.24 15.07
C GLN A 287 -11.27 -6.15 16.02
N TRP A 288 -11.05 -4.87 15.70
CA TRP A 288 -11.53 -3.75 16.50
C TRP A 288 -13.05 -3.75 16.56
N ILE A 289 -13.59 -4.02 17.76
CA ILE A 289 -15.04 -4.04 18.09
C ILE A 289 -15.90 -4.58 16.93
N LYS A 290 -15.56 -5.79 16.48
CA LYS A 290 -16.21 -6.45 15.34
C LYS A 290 -17.74 -6.47 15.50
N ASP A 291 -18.45 -6.22 14.40
CA ASP A 291 -19.91 -6.16 14.31
C ASP A 291 -20.57 -5.00 15.09
N HIS A 292 -19.79 -4.00 15.54
CA HIS A 292 -20.34 -2.82 16.20
C HIS A 292 -21.03 -1.87 15.21
N PRO A 293 -22.31 -1.47 15.44
CA PRO A 293 -23.08 -0.65 14.50
C PRO A 293 -22.52 0.76 14.29
N HIS A 294 -21.68 1.23 15.21
CA HIS A 294 -21.04 2.55 15.19
C HIS A 294 -19.51 2.45 15.22
N LEU A 295 -18.95 1.41 14.60
CA LEU A 295 -17.50 1.15 14.56
C LEU A 295 -16.72 2.40 14.11
N LYS A 296 -17.19 3.10 13.07
CA LYS A 296 -16.50 4.28 12.53
C LYS A 296 -16.45 5.43 13.52
N GLU A 297 -17.57 5.74 14.17
CA GLU A 297 -17.63 6.77 15.20
C GLU A 297 -16.75 6.38 16.39
N ALA A 298 -16.82 5.13 16.84
CA ALA A 298 -16.03 4.65 17.96
C ALA A 298 -14.52 4.73 17.68
N VAL A 299 -14.05 4.30 16.50
CA VAL A 299 -12.65 4.46 16.10
C VAL A 299 -12.25 5.93 16.01
N ARG A 300 -13.11 6.79 15.43
CA ARG A 300 -12.83 8.23 15.34
C ARG A 300 -12.69 8.87 16.73
N PHE A 301 -13.63 8.64 17.64
CA PHE A 301 -13.57 9.18 19.00
C PHE A 301 -12.36 8.66 19.77
N SER A 302 -12.06 7.36 19.64
CA SER A 302 -10.86 6.75 20.25
C SER A 302 -9.58 7.36 19.71
N MET A 303 -9.51 7.61 18.39
CA MET A 303 -8.40 8.31 17.75
C MET A 303 -8.23 9.73 18.29
N ILE A 304 -9.31 10.50 18.42
CA ILE A 304 -9.26 11.86 19.00
C ILE A 304 -8.78 11.81 20.46
N GLN A 305 -9.33 10.92 21.28
CA GLN A 305 -8.93 10.78 22.68
C GLN A 305 -7.47 10.36 22.81
N CYS A 306 -7.03 9.40 21.98
CA CYS A 306 -5.65 8.93 21.91
C CYS A 306 -4.67 10.10 21.68
N ARG A 307 -5.02 11.02 20.79
CA ARG A 307 -4.21 12.21 20.47
C ARG A 307 -4.21 13.24 21.60
N SER A 308 -5.37 13.51 22.19
CA SER A 308 -5.53 14.54 23.22
C SER A 308 -4.90 14.14 24.55
N GLU A 309 -5.00 12.88 24.93
CA GLU A 309 -4.47 12.34 26.19
C GLU A 309 -3.03 11.81 26.07
N GLY A 310 -2.48 11.75 24.85
CA GLY A 310 -1.13 11.23 24.62
C GLY A 310 -1.04 9.72 24.87
N ILE A 311 -2.08 8.98 24.50
CA ILE A 311 -2.08 7.51 24.61
C ILE A 311 -1.11 6.96 23.57
N VAL A 312 -0.12 6.22 24.04
CA VAL A 312 0.93 5.61 23.20
C VAL A 312 0.98 4.10 23.31
N ARG A 313 0.21 3.49 24.21
CA ARG A 313 0.18 2.03 24.41
C ARG A 313 -1.10 1.44 23.85
N TYR A 314 -0.97 0.31 23.14
CA TYR A 314 -2.07 -0.29 22.42
C TYR A 314 -3.18 -0.86 23.34
N ASP A 315 -2.81 -1.41 24.49
CA ASP A 315 -3.79 -1.90 25.48
C ASP A 315 -4.72 -0.79 25.99
N TYR A 316 -4.16 0.38 26.30
CA TYR A 316 -4.95 1.56 26.68
C TYR A 316 -5.81 2.08 25.53
N PHE A 317 -5.32 2.03 24.29
CA PHE A 317 -6.13 2.36 23.13
C PHE A 317 -7.34 1.42 22.98
N LEU A 318 -7.14 0.11 23.19
CA LEU A 318 -8.22 -0.88 23.13
C LEU A 318 -9.24 -0.68 24.26
N ASP A 319 -8.80 -0.29 25.46
CA ASP A 319 -9.70 0.03 26.57
C ASP A 319 -10.56 1.24 26.26
N VAL A 320 -9.97 2.30 25.70
CA VAL A 320 -10.71 3.47 25.20
C VAL A 320 -11.69 3.05 24.11
N LEU A 321 -11.25 2.26 23.14
CA LEU A 321 -12.12 1.82 22.03
C LEU A 321 -13.33 1.02 22.52
N LYS A 322 -13.14 0.12 23.48
CA LYS A 322 -14.24 -0.63 24.11
C LYS A 322 -15.17 0.28 24.91
N HIS A 323 -14.60 1.19 25.70
CA HIS A 323 -15.37 2.13 26.50
C HIS A 323 -16.22 3.04 25.60
N VAL A 324 -15.61 3.58 24.55
CA VAL A 324 -16.23 4.45 23.57
C VAL A 324 -17.31 3.71 22.78
N GLY A 325 -17.05 2.47 22.39
CA GLY A 325 -18.03 1.61 21.71
C GLY A 325 -19.32 1.43 22.51
N ASN A 326 -19.25 1.41 23.85
CA ASN A 326 -20.44 1.26 24.69
C ASN A 326 -21.30 2.52 24.81
N PHE A 327 -20.91 3.68 24.25
CA PHE A 327 -21.76 4.86 24.24
C PHE A 327 -22.87 4.76 23.19
N PRO A 328 -24.09 5.21 23.51
CA PRO A 328 -25.15 5.35 22.52
C PRO A 328 -24.81 6.53 21.60
N PHE A 329 -24.28 6.24 20.42
CA PHE A 329 -24.16 7.25 19.37
C PHE A 329 -25.57 7.57 18.85
N SER A 330 -26.02 8.82 19.01
CA SER A 330 -27.26 9.28 18.39
C SER A 330 -27.09 9.26 16.87
N ARG A 331 -28.02 8.60 16.18
CA ARG A 331 -28.06 8.51 14.71
C ARG A 331 -28.21 9.87 14.03
#